data_AF-A0A358ARL3-F1
#
_entry.id   AF-A0A358ARL3-F1
#
_cell.length_a   1.000
_cell.length_b   1.000
_cell.length_c   1.000
_cell.angle_alpha   90.00
_cell.angle_beta   90.00
_cell.angle_gamma   90.00
#
_symmetry.space_group_name_H-M   'P 1'
#
loop_
_entity.id
_entity.type
_entity.pdbx_description
1 polymer ?
#
loop_
_entity_poly.entity_id
_entity_poly.type
_entity_poly.pdbx_seq_one_letter_code
_entity_poly.pdbx_strand_id
1 'polypeptide(L)'
;GFTLIELIIVIAILAILAAILVPSMIGYQREARTAVAQANARTVYSAAAAAEAFMQTRGGAAAAIALTEISTAYVDPLPASPSFAQYVANLLGQNFNGFITVTVDTTDNHITGTTWQETDTSTTIGTYTP
;
A
#
# COMPACT_ATOMS: atom_id res chain seq x y z
N GLY A 1 9.57 27.00 -46.26
CA GLY A 1 8.98 25.65 -46.42
C GLY A 1 9.91 24.67 -45.74
N PHE A 2 9.36 23.77 -44.94
CA PHE A 2 10.13 22.66 -44.34
C PHE A 2 10.40 21.61 -45.42
N THR A 3 11.64 21.19 -45.55
CA THR A 3 12.09 20.18 -46.49
C THR A 3 11.87 18.77 -45.90
N LEU A 4 11.72 17.77 -46.77
CA LEU A 4 11.62 16.37 -46.34
C LEU A 4 12.88 15.90 -45.58
N ILE A 5 14.05 16.46 -45.92
CA ILE A 5 15.31 16.12 -45.25
C ILE A 5 15.34 16.63 -43.80
N GLU A 6 14.79 17.81 -43.53
CA GLU A 6 14.70 18.35 -42.17
C GLU A 6 13.80 17.47 -41.29
N LEU A 7 12.70 16.94 -41.84
CA LEU A 7 11.79 16.07 -41.09
C LEU A 7 12.42 14.71 -40.75
N ILE A 8 13.17 14.09 -41.68
CA ILE A 8 13.77 12.76 -41.43
C ILE A 8 14.84 12.82 -40.34
N ILE A 9 15.60 13.91 -40.25
CA ILE A 9 16.63 14.09 -39.22
C ILE A 9 15.98 14.23 -37.84
N VAL A 10 14.87 14.96 -37.76
CA VAL A 10 14.12 15.14 -36.51
C VAL A 10 13.59 13.81 -35.98
N ILE A 11 12.93 13.01 -36.81
CA ILE A 11 12.42 11.70 -36.37
C ILE A 11 13.55 10.72 -36.03
N ALA A 12 14.71 10.82 -36.72
CA ALA A 12 15.87 9.99 -36.41
C ALA A 12 16.43 10.28 -35.02
N ILE A 13 16.54 11.56 -34.64
CA ILE A 13 16.99 11.96 -33.29
C ILE A 13 15.95 11.55 -32.24
N LEU A 14 14.64 11.78 -32.50
CA LEU A 14 13.57 11.38 -31.60
C LEU A 14 13.55 9.87 -31.35
N ALA A 15 13.83 9.06 -32.38
CA ALA A 15 13.91 7.60 -32.24
C ALA A 15 15.05 7.17 -31.30
N ILE A 16 16.24 7.80 -31.40
CA ILE A 16 17.38 7.52 -30.52
C ILE A 16 17.06 7.90 -29.07
N LEU A 17 16.47 9.08 -28.85
CA LEU A 17 16.08 9.53 -27.51
C LEU A 17 15.02 8.61 -26.89
N ALA A 18 14.02 8.21 -27.66
CA ALA A 18 12.97 7.30 -27.22
C ALA A 18 13.53 5.92 -26.83
N ALA A 19 14.51 5.40 -27.59
CA ALA A 19 15.13 4.10 -27.33
C ALA A 19 15.83 4.03 -25.95
N ILE A 20 16.38 5.14 -25.46
CA ILE A 20 17.05 5.22 -24.15
C ILE A 20 16.03 5.53 -23.02
N LEU A 21 15.03 6.37 -23.33
CA LEU A 21 14.05 6.84 -22.34
C LEU A 21 13.03 5.77 -21.92
N VAL A 22 12.51 4.99 -22.87
CA VAL A 22 11.46 3.98 -22.58
C VAL A 22 11.91 2.93 -21.55
N PRO A 23 13.07 2.25 -21.68
CA PRO A 23 13.47 1.23 -20.71
C PRO A 23 13.75 1.81 -19.31
N SER A 24 14.31 3.02 -19.22
CA SER A 24 14.57 3.67 -17.93
C SER A 24 13.28 4.05 -17.19
N MET A 25 12.26 4.51 -17.91
CA MET A 25 10.96 4.87 -17.33
C MET A 25 10.23 3.68 -16.69
N ILE A 26 10.35 2.48 -17.26
CA ILE A 26 9.72 1.26 -16.71
C ILE A 26 10.32 0.89 -15.35
N GLY A 27 11.65 1.02 -15.20
CA GLY A 27 12.34 0.77 -13.93
C GLY A 27 11.89 1.70 -12.81
N TYR A 28 11.83 3.01 -13.09
CA TYR A 28 11.38 4.02 -12.12
C TYR A 28 9.94 3.81 -11.65
N GLN A 29 9.04 3.42 -12.54
CA GLN A 29 7.67 3.12 -12.15
C GLN A 29 7.59 1.93 -11.19
N ARG A 30 8.40 0.88 -11.40
CA ARG A 30 8.43 -0.27 -10.51
C ARG A 30 8.97 0.10 -9.13
N GLU A 31 10.06 0.87 -9.09
CA GLU A 31 10.65 1.35 -7.84
C GLU A 31 9.68 2.26 -7.07
N ALA A 32 9.01 3.19 -7.76
CA ALA A 32 8.00 4.05 -7.18
C ALA A 32 6.83 3.23 -6.59
N ARG A 33 6.35 2.19 -7.28
CA ARG A 33 5.31 1.29 -6.75
C ARG A 33 5.78 0.55 -5.50
N THR A 34 7.00 0.03 -5.47
CA THR A 34 7.57 -0.62 -4.27
C THR A 34 7.69 0.36 -3.10
N ALA A 35 8.14 1.59 -3.36
CA ALA A 35 8.24 2.63 -2.33
C ALA A 35 6.86 2.99 -1.76
N VAL A 36 5.84 3.11 -2.61
CA VAL A 36 4.45 3.31 -2.18
C VAL A 36 3.97 2.12 -1.34
N ALA A 37 4.22 0.88 -1.77
CA ALA A 37 3.82 -0.30 -1.02
C ALA A 37 4.46 -0.35 0.37
N GLN A 38 5.75 -0.01 0.48
CA GLN A 38 6.45 0.08 1.78
C GLN A 38 5.88 1.21 2.66
N ALA A 39 5.57 2.37 2.08
CA ALA A 39 4.96 3.47 2.81
C ALA A 39 3.54 3.11 3.30
N ASN A 40 2.77 2.40 2.47
CA ASN A 40 1.45 1.88 2.84
C ASN A 40 1.57 0.86 3.97
N ALA A 41 2.52 -0.08 3.92
CA ALA A 41 2.75 -1.04 5.00
C ALA A 41 3.06 -0.34 6.33
N ARG A 42 3.90 0.71 6.33
CA ARG A 42 4.15 1.53 7.53
C ARG A 42 2.89 2.23 8.04
N THR A 43 2.08 2.76 7.13
CA THR A 43 0.82 3.42 7.47
C THR A 43 -0.15 2.43 8.12
N VAL A 44 -0.23 1.21 7.60
CA VAL A 44 -1.01 0.11 8.20
C VAL A 44 -0.48 -0.23 9.59
N TYR A 45 0.84 -0.30 9.79
CA TYR A 45 1.40 -0.52 11.12
C TYR A 45 1.02 0.58 12.11
N SER A 46 1.14 1.85 11.72
CA SER A 46 0.75 2.96 12.61
C SER A 46 -0.74 2.92 12.95
N ALA A 47 -1.61 2.60 11.99
CA ALA A 47 -3.04 2.44 12.23
C ALA A 47 -3.35 1.24 13.13
N ALA A 48 -2.65 0.12 12.92
CA ALA A 48 -2.77 -1.08 13.73
C ALA A 48 -2.30 -0.82 15.18
N ALA A 49 -1.15 -0.19 15.37
CA ALA A 49 -0.61 0.16 16.69
C ALA A 49 -1.53 1.14 17.44
N ALA A 50 -2.11 2.11 16.74
CA ALA A 50 -3.14 2.97 17.31
C ALA A 50 -4.38 2.16 17.71
N ALA A 51 -4.88 1.27 16.85
CA ALA A 51 -6.02 0.40 17.14
C ALA A 51 -5.75 -0.51 18.34
N GLU A 52 -4.54 -1.05 18.48
CA GLU A 52 -4.11 -1.84 19.64
C GLU A 52 -4.23 -1.02 20.93
N ALA A 53 -3.64 0.17 20.98
CA ALA A 53 -3.69 1.04 22.16
C ALA A 53 -5.13 1.43 22.53
N PHE A 54 -5.97 1.72 21.54
CA PHE A 54 -7.39 1.99 21.77
C PHE A 54 -8.15 0.77 22.28
N MET A 55 -7.88 -0.43 21.75
CA MET A 55 -8.55 -1.64 22.22
C MET A 55 -8.14 -2.02 23.65
N GLN A 56 -6.86 -1.84 24.01
CA GLN A 56 -6.37 -2.08 25.37
C GLN A 56 -7.11 -1.23 26.41
N THR A 57 -7.41 0.04 26.12
CA THR A 57 -8.21 0.90 27.03
C THR A 57 -9.66 0.43 27.22
N ARG A 58 -10.19 -0.38 26.29
CA ARG A 58 -11.54 -0.94 26.35
C ARG A 58 -11.57 -2.39 26.85
N GLY A 59 -10.43 -2.92 27.30
CA GLY A 59 -10.28 -4.33 27.70
C GLY A 59 -10.28 -5.32 26.52
N GLY A 60 -10.16 -4.82 25.29
CA GLY A 60 -9.92 -5.63 24.10
C GLY A 60 -8.43 -5.77 23.83
N ALA A 61 -8.09 -6.59 22.83
CA ALA A 61 -6.70 -6.87 22.47
C ALA A 61 -6.57 -6.81 20.93
N ALA A 62 -5.38 -6.49 20.40
CA ALA A 62 -5.10 -6.61 18.97
C ALA A 62 -5.44 -8.02 18.44
N ALA A 63 -5.75 -8.14 17.16
CA ALA A 63 -5.99 -9.45 16.56
C ALA A 63 -5.22 -9.55 15.26
N ALA A 64 -4.71 -10.74 14.95
CA ALA A 64 -4.12 -10.97 13.64
C ALA A 64 -5.19 -10.72 12.57
N ILE A 65 -4.83 -9.94 11.54
CA ILE A 65 -5.67 -9.73 10.37
C ILE A 65 -5.07 -10.59 9.27
N ALA A 66 -5.78 -11.63 8.85
CA ALA A 66 -5.44 -12.40 7.65
C ALA A 66 -5.61 -11.52 6.40
N LEU A 67 -5.03 -11.92 5.27
CA LEU A 67 -5.05 -11.16 4.03
C LEU A 67 -6.48 -10.71 3.65
N THR A 68 -6.80 -9.45 3.94
CA THR A 68 -8.15 -8.90 3.85
C THR A 68 -8.10 -7.63 3.03
N GLU A 69 -9.03 -7.49 2.08
CA GLU A 69 -9.20 -6.23 1.37
C GLU A 69 -9.76 -5.20 2.35
N ILE A 70 -8.96 -4.21 2.68
CA ILE A 70 -9.26 -3.29 3.77
C ILE A 70 -10.52 -2.45 3.54
N SER A 71 -10.85 -2.20 2.27
CA SER A 71 -12.09 -1.54 1.83
C SER A 71 -13.34 -2.25 2.34
N THR A 72 -13.32 -3.59 2.42
CA THR A 72 -14.46 -4.41 2.87
C THR A 72 -14.64 -4.38 4.39
N ALA A 73 -13.57 -4.04 5.13
CA ALA A 73 -13.61 -3.90 6.58
C ALA A 73 -13.99 -2.47 7.02
N TYR A 74 -14.00 -1.49 6.10
CA TYR A 74 -14.45 -0.14 6.40
C TYR A 74 -15.97 -0.11 6.63
N VAL A 75 -16.41 0.54 7.70
CA VAL A 75 -17.83 0.71 8.07
C VAL A 75 -18.03 2.05 8.75
N ASP A 76 -19.04 2.80 8.31
CA ASP A 76 -19.44 4.11 8.85
C ASP A 76 -20.98 4.18 8.97
N PRO A 77 -21.55 4.45 10.16
CA PRO A 77 -20.87 4.68 11.43
C PRO A 77 -20.24 3.41 12.01
N LEU A 78 -19.11 3.59 12.69
CA LEU A 78 -18.41 2.50 13.37
C LEU A 78 -19.35 1.84 14.41
N PRO A 79 -19.50 0.49 14.42
CA PRO A 79 -20.42 -0.18 15.34
C PRO A 79 -19.99 -0.03 16.81
N ALA A 80 -20.90 -0.29 17.76
CA ALA A 80 -20.59 -0.18 19.19
C ALA A 80 -19.51 -1.18 19.67
N SER A 81 -19.34 -2.29 18.94
CA SER A 81 -18.32 -3.32 19.20
C SER A 81 -17.60 -3.67 17.90
N PRO A 82 -16.66 -2.83 17.43
CA PRO A 82 -15.94 -3.09 16.19
C PRO A 82 -14.92 -4.19 16.37
N SER A 83 -14.71 -4.98 15.33
CA SER A 83 -13.55 -5.85 15.27
C SER A 83 -12.27 -5.01 15.13
N PHE A 84 -11.12 -5.59 15.50
CA PHE A 84 -9.82 -4.94 15.31
C PHE A 84 -9.61 -4.51 13.84
N ALA A 85 -9.99 -5.37 12.87
CA ALA A 85 -9.93 -5.05 11.46
C ALA A 85 -10.77 -3.83 11.06
N GLN A 86 -11.98 -3.67 11.62
CA GLN A 86 -12.83 -2.50 11.36
C GLN A 86 -12.26 -1.21 11.96
N TYR A 87 -11.63 -1.29 13.14
CA TYR A 87 -10.91 -0.15 13.71
C TYR A 87 -9.74 0.29 12.83
N VAL A 88 -8.91 -0.67 12.42
CA VAL A 88 -7.77 -0.40 11.52
C VAL A 88 -8.26 0.18 10.19
N ALA A 89 -9.30 -0.39 9.59
CA ALA A 89 -9.89 0.12 8.35
C ALA A 89 -10.41 1.55 8.49
N ASN A 90 -11.08 1.86 9.61
CA ASN A 90 -11.60 3.20 9.86
C ASN A 90 -10.50 4.24 10.11
N LEU A 91 -9.39 3.86 10.73
CA LEU A 91 -8.22 4.71 10.91
C LEU A 91 -7.49 4.98 9.58
N LEU A 92 -7.47 3.99 8.67
CA LEU A 92 -6.90 4.12 7.33
C LEU A 92 -7.81 4.93 6.39
N GLY A 93 -9.12 4.88 6.61
CA GLY A 93 -10.14 5.62 5.87
C GLY A 93 -10.64 4.92 4.59
N GLN A 94 -11.73 5.44 4.03
CA GLN A 94 -12.47 4.83 2.90
C GLN A 94 -11.68 4.64 1.62
N ASN A 95 -10.67 5.49 1.38
CA ASN A 95 -9.91 5.49 0.14
C ASN A 95 -8.63 4.66 0.21
N PHE A 96 -8.32 4.07 1.37
CA PHE A 96 -7.18 3.18 1.48
C PHE A 96 -7.56 1.85 0.83
N ASN A 97 -6.97 1.59 -0.35
CA ASN A 97 -7.20 0.36 -1.10
C ASN A 97 -5.98 -0.57 -0.98
N GLY A 98 -6.21 -1.87 -1.06
CA GLY A 98 -5.20 -2.90 -0.95
C GLY A 98 -5.57 -3.99 0.04
N PHE A 99 -4.85 -5.11 -0.08
CA PHE A 99 -4.90 -6.19 0.88
C PHE A 99 -3.91 -5.90 2.01
N ILE A 100 -4.36 -6.05 3.26
CA ILE A 100 -3.48 -5.94 4.41
C ILE A 100 -3.39 -7.26 5.16
N THR A 101 -2.23 -7.49 5.76
CA THR A 101 -2.03 -8.50 6.80
C THR A 101 -1.44 -7.80 8.02
N VAL A 102 -1.97 -8.10 9.20
CA VAL A 102 -1.39 -7.65 10.47
C VAL A 102 -1.01 -8.89 11.26
N THR A 103 0.28 -9.01 11.56
CA THR A 103 0.83 -10.09 12.37
C THR A 103 0.92 -9.61 13.81
N VAL A 104 0.44 -10.45 14.73
CA VAL A 104 0.39 -10.17 16.17
C VAL A 104 1.10 -11.31 16.88
N ASP A 105 1.92 -10.99 17.89
CA ASP A 105 2.46 -12.00 18.81
C ASP A 105 1.34 -12.53 19.69
N THR A 106 1.14 -13.85 19.73
CA THR A 106 0.08 -14.48 20.53
C THR A 106 0.32 -14.42 22.04
N THR A 107 1.52 -14.04 22.48
CA THR A 107 1.92 -14.00 23.90
C THR A 107 1.55 -12.68 24.54
N ASP A 108 1.96 -11.57 23.91
CA ASP A 108 1.75 -10.21 24.43
C ASP A 108 0.66 -9.46 23.65
N ASN A 109 0.10 -10.11 22.62
CA ASN A 109 -0.98 -9.58 21.82
C ASN A 109 -0.64 -8.21 21.21
N HIS A 110 0.64 -8.08 20.82
CA HIS A 110 1.28 -6.90 20.28
C HIS A 110 1.59 -7.09 18.79
N ILE A 111 1.50 -6.00 18.01
CA ILE A 111 1.73 -6.07 16.57
C ILE A 111 3.22 -6.20 16.25
N THR A 112 3.59 -7.32 15.62
CA THR A 112 4.97 -7.63 15.24
C THR A 112 5.29 -7.32 13.79
N GLY A 113 4.27 -7.09 12.95
CA GLY A 113 4.51 -6.69 11.57
C GLY A 113 3.23 -6.50 10.78
N THR A 114 3.37 -5.84 9.63
CA THR A 114 2.28 -5.59 8.71
C THR A 114 2.74 -5.75 7.28
N THR A 115 1.84 -6.22 6.43
CA THR A 115 2.05 -6.24 4.98
C THR A 115 0.94 -5.48 4.29
N TRP A 116 1.28 -4.78 3.21
CA TRP A 116 0.32 -4.21 2.28
C TRP A 116 0.61 -4.75 0.88
N GLN A 117 -0.45 -5.12 0.17
CA GLN A 117 -0.39 -5.61 -1.20
C GLN A 117 -1.41 -4.85 -2.05
N GLU A 118 -1.01 -4.52 -3.27
CA GLU A 118 -1.88 -3.88 -4.26
C GLU A 118 -3.06 -4.79 -4.65
N THR A 119 -4.24 -4.19 -4.90
CA THR A 119 -5.47 -4.94 -5.22
C THR A 119 -5.44 -5.54 -6.63
N ASP A 120 -4.69 -4.93 -7.53
CA ASP A 120 -4.44 -5.49 -8.86
C ASP A 120 -3.35 -6.57 -8.77
N THR A 121 -3.39 -7.54 -9.67
CA THR A 121 -2.51 -8.73 -9.84
C THR A 121 -0.98 -8.52 -9.80
N SER A 122 -0.55 -7.29 -9.52
CA SER A 122 0.80 -6.86 -9.15
C SER A 122 1.28 -7.55 -7.87
N THR A 123 2.35 -8.33 -7.98
CA THR A 123 3.09 -8.94 -6.85
C THR A 123 3.86 -7.92 -6.01
N THR A 124 3.51 -6.63 -6.08
CA THR A 124 4.17 -5.58 -5.32
C THR A 124 3.67 -5.62 -3.87
N ILE A 125 4.51 -6.19 -3.00
CA ILE A 125 4.22 -6.35 -1.58
C ILE A 125 5.16 -5.43 -0.79
N GLY A 126 4.56 -4.56 0.01
CA GLY A 126 5.26 -3.81 1.05
C GLY A 126 5.17 -4.58 2.36
N THR A 127 6.29 -4.74 3.04
CA THR A 127 6.32 -5.30 4.39
C THR A 127 6.95 -4.29 5.35
N TYR A 128 6.48 -4.31 6.58
CA TYR A 128 7.05 -3.52 7.66
C TYR A 128 7.06 -4.35 8.94
N THR A 129 8.24 -4.41 9.54
CA THR A 129 8.49 -4.99 10.86
C THR A 129 9.27 -3.92 11.63
N PRO A 130 8.79 -3.49 12.81
CA PRO A 130 9.44 -2.47 13.62
C PRO A 130 10.82 -2.91 14.14
#